data_AF-A0A016RYY5-F1
#
_entry.id   AF-A0A016RYY5-F1
#
_cell.length_a   1.000
_cell.length_b   1.000
_cell.length_c   1.000
_cell.angle_alpha   90.00
_cell.angle_beta   90.00
_cell.angle_gamma   90.00
#
_symmetry.space_group_name_H-M   'P 1'
#
loop_
_entity.id
_entity.type
_entity.pdbx_description
1 polymer ?
#
loop_
_entity_poly.entity_id
_entity_poly.type
_entity_poly.pdbx_seq_one_letter_code
_entity_poly.pdbx_strand_id
1 'polypeptide(L)'
;MIPDQWKESKTLLLFKKGQWEDIANYRPISLLSVVYKTFTKILLNRIERILDDYQPVEQAGFRKNFSRMDNIQAVTQLIERSREYHLPLVLVFVDYKKAFDSVETNAVLTALAHAGVPSVYIHLLE
;
A
#
# COMPACT_ATOMS: atom_id res chain seq x y z
N MET A 1 -14.12 10.29 19.16
CA MET A 1 -14.88 10.32 17.89
C MET A 1 -14.29 11.39 16.99
N ILE A 2 -14.11 11.08 15.70
CA ILE A 2 -13.64 12.03 14.68
C ILE A 2 -14.86 12.78 14.13
N PRO A 3 -14.82 14.13 13.96
CA PRO A 3 -15.93 14.88 13.39
C PRO A 3 -16.35 14.38 12.00
N ASP A 4 -17.65 14.31 11.72
CA ASP A 4 -18.14 13.75 10.44
C ASP A 4 -17.65 14.55 9.22
N GLN A 5 -17.48 15.85 9.36
CA GLN A 5 -16.91 16.75 8.34
C GLN A 5 -15.51 16.31 7.89
N TRP A 6 -14.74 15.64 8.76
CA TRP A 6 -13.39 15.17 8.43
C TRP A 6 -13.42 13.89 7.58
N LYS A 7 -14.54 13.17 7.59
CA LYS A 7 -14.78 11.94 6.80
C LYS A 7 -15.24 12.25 5.37
N GLU A 8 -15.63 13.49 5.09
CA GLU A 8 -15.97 13.92 3.73
C GLU A 8 -14.73 14.02 2.83
N SER A 9 -14.89 13.62 1.57
CA SER A 9 -13.83 13.72 0.56
C SER A 9 -14.37 14.19 -0.77
N LYS A 10 -13.57 14.97 -1.50
CA LYS A 10 -13.88 15.37 -2.88
C LYS A 10 -13.14 14.46 -3.86
N THR A 11 -13.87 13.62 -4.58
CA THR A 11 -13.27 12.73 -5.58
C THR A 11 -13.08 13.45 -6.91
N LEU A 12 -11.85 13.46 -7.42
CA LEU A 12 -11.50 13.94 -8.76
C LEU A 12 -11.03 12.78 -9.62
N LEU A 13 -11.37 12.81 -10.91
CA LEU A 13 -10.92 11.81 -11.88
C LEU A 13 -9.66 12.33 -12.59
N LEU A 14 -8.54 11.63 -12.39
CA LEU A 14 -7.28 11.93 -13.07
C LEU A 14 -7.08 10.98 -14.24
N PHE A 15 -6.96 11.51 -15.46
CA PHE A 15 -6.65 10.71 -16.62
C PHE A 15 -5.28 10.02 -16.49
N LYS A 16 -5.23 8.70 -16.74
CA LYS A 16 -4.01 7.89 -16.58
C LYS A 16 -3.31 7.62 -17.91
N LYS A 17 -4.00 7.00 -18.87
CA LYS A 17 -3.50 6.61 -20.21
C LYS A 17 -4.62 6.00 -21.06
N GLY A 18 -4.46 5.93 -22.38
CA GLY A 18 -5.41 5.26 -23.27
C GLY A 18 -6.38 6.23 -23.95
N GLN A 19 -7.61 5.79 -24.21
CA GLN A 19 -8.66 6.63 -24.81
C GLN A 19 -9.34 7.48 -23.74
N TRP A 20 -9.63 8.74 -24.05
CA TRP A 20 -10.14 9.72 -23.08
C TRP A 20 -11.64 9.54 -22.80
N GLU A 21 -12.35 8.84 -23.67
CA GLU A 21 -13.78 8.52 -23.57
C GLU A 21 -14.06 7.35 -22.62
N ASP A 22 -13.07 6.50 -22.36
CA ASP A 22 -13.22 5.34 -21.50
C ASP A 22 -12.92 5.71 -20.04
N ILE A 23 -13.95 5.65 -19.20
CA ILE A 23 -13.88 5.94 -17.76
C ILE A 23 -12.88 5.03 -17.01
N ALA A 24 -12.62 3.81 -17.51
CA ALA A 24 -11.66 2.90 -16.90
C ALA A 24 -10.20 3.42 -16.98
N ASN A 25 -9.94 4.38 -17.87
CA ASN A 25 -8.65 5.03 -18.04
C ASN A 25 -8.41 6.18 -17.06
N TYR A 26 -9.37 6.47 -16.18
CA TYR A 26 -9.24 7.47 -15.13
C TYR A 26 -8.97 6.81 -13.78
N ARG A 27 -8.18 7.50 -12.95
CA ARG A 27 -7.94 7.15 -11.55
C ARG A 27 -8.77 8.09 -10.66
N PRO A 28 -9.67 7.57 -9.82
CA PRO A 28 -10.29 8.39 -8.79
C PRO A 28 -9.25 8.78 -7.73
N ILE A 29 -9.22 10.05 -7.36
CA ILE A 29 -8.39 10.59 -6.28
C ILE A 29 -9.32 11.30 -5.30
N SER A 30 -9.41 10.77 -4.09
CA SER A 30 -10.18 11.39 -3.00
C SER A 30 -9.34 12.44 -2.27
N LEU A 31 -9.72 13.70 -2.42
CA LEU A 31 -9.14 14.81 -1.68
C LEU A 31 -9.78 14.90 -0.30
N LEU A 32 -9.06 14.42 0.70
CA LEU A 32 -9.42 14.51 2.10
C LEU A 32 -9.06 15.88 2.69
N SER A 33 -9.78 16.28 3.75
CA SER A 33 -9.48 17.50 4.50
C SER A 33 -8.03 17.49 5.02
N VAL A 34 -7.40 18.67 5.08
CA VAL A 34 -6.03 18.82 5.58
C VAL A 34 -5.92 18.30 7.02
N VAL A 35 -6.91 18.62 7.84
CA VAL A 35 -6.94 18.21 9.25
C VAL A 35 -6.99 16.68 9.38
N TYR A 36 -7.80 16.01 8.56
CA TYR A 36 -7.85 14.55 8.54
C TYR A 36 -6.53 13.92 8.08
N LYS A 37 -5.88 14.49 7.05
CA LYS A 37 -4.54 14.05 6.60
C LYS A 37 -3.48 14.23 7.69
N THR A 38 -3.50 15.36 8.40
CA THR A 38 -2.58 15.61 9.51
C THR A 38 -2.81 14.60 10.63
N PHE A 39 -4.07 14.36 11.01
CA PHE A 39 -4.44 13.39 12.04
C PHE A 39 -3.98 11.96 11.67
N THR A 40 -4.28 11.49 10.47
CA THR A 40 -3.87 10.16 10.00
C THR A 40 -2.35 10.04 9.88
N LYS A 41 -1.62 11.12 9.54
CA LYS A 41 -0.16 11.13 9.55
C LYS A 41 0.42 11.01 10.97
N ILE A 42 -0.20 11.67 11.96
CA ILE A 42 0.19 11.52 13.37
C ILE A 42 -0.02 10.08 13.83
N LEU A 43 -1.16 9.47 13.49
CA LEU A 43 -1.43 8.06 13.80
C LEU A 43 -0.40 7.14 13.14
N LEU A 44 -0.15 7.31 11.85
CA LEU A 44 0.84 6.53 11.11
C LEU A 44 2.20 6.60 11.79
N ASN A 45 2.70 7.81 12.11
CA ASN A 45 4.02 7.96 12.75
C ASN A 45 4.11 7.26 14.13
N ARG A 46 2.98 7.05 14.82
CA ARG A 46 2.95 6.32 16.11
C ARG A 46 2.99 4.81 15.94
N ILE A 47 2.43 4.29 14.85
CA ILE A 47 2.34 2.84 14.58
C ILE A 47 3.38 2.35 13.57
N GLU A 48 4.06 3.26 12.86
CA GLU A 48 5.00 2.97 11.76
C GLU A 48 6.06 1.96 12.18
N ARG A 49 6.68 2.13 13.35
CA ARG A 49 7.68 1.18 13.86
C ARG A 49 7.13 -0.23 14.06
N ILE A 50 5.93 -0.35 14.62
CA ILE A 50 5.27 -1.66 14.83
C ILE A 50 5.03 -2.35 13.48
N LEU A 51 4.54 -1.58 12.50
CA LEU A 51 4.31 -2.08 11.16
C LEU A 51 5.61 -2.45 10.44
N ASP A 52 6.69 -1.67 10.63
CA ASP A 52 7.99 -1.95 10.03
C ASP A 52 8.64 -3.19 10.64
N ASP A 53 8.52 -3.40 11.95
CA ASP A 53 9.06 -4.58 12.63
C ASP A 53 8.27 -5.86 12.26
N TYR A 54 6.96 -5.74 11.99
CA TYR A 54 6.11 -6.86 11.59
C TYR A 54 6.26 -7.24 10.10
N GLN A 55 6.57 -6.28 9.23
CA GLN A 55 6.62 -6.52 7.79
C GLN A 55 7.90 -7.26 7.34
N PRO A 56 7.77 -8.21 6.40
CA PRO A 56 8.92 -8.92 5.83
C PRO A 56 9.88 -7.96 5.13
N VAL A 57 11.18 -8.25 5.13
CA VAL A 57 12.21 -7.36 4.56
C VAL A 57 12.10 -7.22 3.04
N GLU A 58 11.50 -8.21 2.37
CA GLU A 58 11.24 -8.25 0.93
C GLU A 58 10.16 -7.23 0.51
N GLN A 59 9.29 -6.81 1.44
CA GLN A 59 8.31 -5.77 1.20
C GLN A 59 9.01 -4.41 1.23
N ALA A 60 9.33 -3.88 0.05
CA ALA A 60 9.97 -2.57 -0.09
C ALA A 60 8.98 -1.42 -0.36
N GLY A 61 7.73 -1.74 -0.73
CA GLY A 61 6.72 -0.74 -1.05
C GLY A 61 6.25 0.04 0.17
N PHE A 62 6.15 1.37 0.06
CA PHE A 62 5.60 2.26 1.09
C PHE A 62 6.30 2.22 2.46
N ARG A 63 7.54 1.73 2.53
CA ARG A 63 8.35 1.70 3.75
C ARG A 63 9.53 2.64 3.67
N LYS A 64 9.88 3.21 4.81
CA LYS A 64 11.00 4.13 4.92
C LYS A 64 12.31 3.35 4.84
N ASN A 65 13.29 3.86 4.10
CA ASN A 65 14.63 3.27 3.93
C ASN A 65 14.68 1.92 3.20
N PHE A 66 13.58 1.48 2.56
CA PHE A 66 13.59 0.32 1.67
C PHE A 66 13.57 0.76 0.21
N SER A 67 14.33 0.08 -0.64
CA SER A 67 14.46 0.43 -2.06
C SER A 67 13.89 -0.65 -2.95
N ARG A 68 13.19 -0.25 -4.02
CA ARG A 68 12.82 -1.17 -5.10
C ARG A 68 14.05 -1.71 -5.85
N MET A 69 15.18 -1.01 -5.76
CA MET A 69 16.44 -1.45 -6.39
C MET A 69 16.92 -2.78 -5.83
N ASP A 70 16.73 -3.02 -4.53
CA ASP A 70 17.14 -4.27 -3.88
C ASP A 70 16.36 -5.46 -4.48
N ASN A 71 15.05 -5.29 -4.66
CA ASN A 71 14.20 -6.30 -5.29
C ASN A 71 14.55 -6.54 -6.76
N ILE A 72 14.87 -5.47 -7.52
CA ILE A 72 15.32 -5.59 -8.91
C ILE A 72 16.64 -6.37 -8.97
N GLN A 73 17.60 -6.01 -8.12
CA GLN A 73 18.90 -6.66 -8.06
C GLN A 73 18.76 -8.14 -7.70
N ALA A 74 17.91 -8.49 -6.73
CA ALA A 74 17.65 -9.87 -6.37
C ALA A 74 17.11 -10.69 -7.56
N VAL A 75 16.13 -10.15 -8.30
CA VAL A 75 15.59 -10.80 -9.50
C VAL A 75 16.64 -10.92 -10.60
N THR A 76 17.44 -9.87 -10.84
CA THR A 76 18.52 -9.91 -11.83
C THR A 76 19.55 -10.99 -11.48
N GLN A 77 19.99 -11.07 -10.23
CA GLN A 77 20.93 -12.09 -9.78
C GLN A 77 20.37 -13.52 -9.95
N LEU A 78 19.09 -13.73 -9.64
CA LEU A 78 18.44 -15.03 -9.86
C LEU A 78 18.46 -15.44 -11.34
N ILE A 79 18.16 -14.50 -12.25
CA ILE A 79 18.20 -14.75 -13.70
C ILE A 79 19.62 -15.09 -14.16
N GLU A 80 20.61 -14.31 -13.73
CA GLU A 80 22.01 -14.50 -14.11
C GLU A 80 22.55 -15.85 -13.64
N ARG A 81 22.30 -16.21 -12.38
CA ARG A 81 22.73 -17.51 -11.81
C ARG A 81 22.03 -18.68 -12.48
N SER A 82 20.74 -18.58 -12.74
CA SER A 82 20.02 -19.64 -13.45
C SER A 82 20.59 -19.88 -14.83
N ARG A 83 20.97 -18.80 -15.53
CA ARG A 83 21.61 -18.88 -16.85
C ARG A 83 23.02 -19.47 -16.77
N GLU A 84 23.82 -19.07 -15.78
CA GLU A 84 25.19 -19.59 -15.55
C GLU A 84 25.19 -21.12 -15.34
N TYR A 85 24.30 -21.60 -14.48
CA TYR A 85 24.23 -23.02 -14.10
C TYR A 85 23.25 -23.84 -14.95
N HIS A 86 22.67 -23.27 -16.01
CA HIS A 86 21.69 -23.94 -16.89
C HIS A 86 20.50 -24.53 -16.12
N LEU A 87 20.08 -23.86 -15.05
CA LEU A 87 18.93 -24.25 -14.26
C LEU A 87 17.64 -23.69 -14.89
N PRO A 88 16.52 -24.41 -14.84
CA PRO A 88 15.23 -23.85 -15.19
C PRO A 88 14.77 -22.85 -14.13
N LEU A 89 14.40 -21.63 -14.55
CA LEU A 89 13.82 -20.60 -13.69
C LEU A 89 12.47 -20.15 -14.23
N VAL A 90 11.48 -20.07 -13.35
CA VAL A 90 10.16 -19.51 -13.64
C VAL A 90 9.91 -18.34 -12.69
N LEU A 91 9.60 -17.17 -13.24
CA LEU A 91 9.23 -15.97 -12.48
C LEU A 91 7.73 -15.70 -12.67
N VAL A 92 7.02 -15.49 -11.57
CA VAL A 92 5.57 -15.20 -11.57
C VAL A 92 5.36 -13.80 -11.03
N PHE A 93 4.75 -12.93 -11.85
CA PHE A 93 4.39 -11.56 -11.47
C PHE A 93 2.88 -11.47 -11.26
N VAL A 94 2.48 -11.01 -10.09
CA VAL A 94 1.07 -10.86 -9.69
C VAL A 94 0.78 -9.38 -9.46
N ASP A 95 -0.26 -8.86 -10.12
CA ASP A 95 -0.75 -7.48 -9.93
C ASP A 95 -2.25 -7.50 -9.58
N TYR A 96 -2.62 -6.74 -8.56
CA TYR A 96 -4.01 -6.67 -8.09
C TYR A 96 -4.75 -5.51 -8.74
N LYS A 97 -5.88 -5.82 -9.39
CA LYS A 97 -6.76 -4.81 -9.99
C LYS A 97 -7.47 -4.01 -8.90
N LYS A 98 -7.28 -2.68 -8.91
CA LYS A 98 -7.95 -1.74 -7.98
C LYS A 98 -7.77 -2.12 -6.50
N ALA A 99 -6.55 -2.46 -6.09
CA ALA A 99 -6.25 -2.99 -4.75
C ALA A 99 -6.85 -2.19 -3.58
N PHE A 100 -6.88 -0.85 -3.65
CA PHE A 100 -7.48 -0.01 -2.60
C PHE A 100 -9.01 0.02 -2.64
N ASP A 101 -9.63 -0.19 -3.80
CA ASP A 101 -11.09 -0.23 -3.92
C ASP A 101 -11.65 -1.62 -3.61
N SER A 102 -10.82 -2.67 -3.71
CA SER A 102 -11.23 -4.07 -3.55
C SER A 102 -10.88 -4.69 -2.21
N VAL A 103 -10.11 -4.00 -1.36
CA VAL A 103 -9.72 -4.50 -0.04
C VAL A 103 -10.91 -4.41 0.92
N GLU A 104 -11.11 -5.47 1.72
CA GLU A 104 -12.15 -5.51 2.73
C GLU A 104 -11.66 -4.85 4.03
N THR A 105 -12.43 -3.91 4.57
CA THR A 105 -11.99 -3.09 5.71
C THR A 105 -11.71 -3.92 6.97
N ASN A 106 -12.54 -4.92 7.28
CA ASN A 106 -12.32 -5.76 8.47
C ASN A 106 -11.04 -6.59 8.34
N ALA A 107 -10.69 -7.04 7.13
CA ALA A 107 -9.42 -7.72 6.88
C ALA A 107 -8.21 -6.82 7.18
N VAL A 108 -8.29 -5.52 6.84
CA VAL A 108 -7.25 -4.53 7.18
C VAL A 108 -7.17 -4.34 8.70
N LEU A 109 -8.31 -4.13 9.37
CA LEU A 109 -8.35 -3.96 10.83
C LEU A 109 -7.81 -5.18 11.57
N THR A 110 -8.14 -6.39 11.09
CA THR A 110 -7.63 -7.65 11.63
C THR A 110 -6.13 -7.79 11.41
N ALA A 111 -5.62 -7.40 10.24
CA ALA A 111 -4.19 -7.41 9.96
C ALA A 111 -3.41 -6.44 10.87
N LEU A 112 -3.97 -5.27 11.19
CA LEU A 112 -3.38 -4.33 12.16
C LEU A 112 -3.33 -4.94 13.57
N ALA A 113 -4.39 -5.63 13.98
CA ALA A 113 -4.41 -6.34 15.27
C ALA A 113 -3.35 -7.43 15.34
N HIS A 114 -3.20 -8.25 14.29
CA HIS A 114 -2.16 -9.27 14.20
C HIS A 114 -0.74 -8.70 14.19
N ALA A 115 -0.55 -7.52 13.60
CA ALA A 115 0.72 -6.79 13.64
C ALA A 115 1.06 -6.24 15.02
N GLY A 116 0.16 -6.32 16.01
CA GLY A 116 0.38 -5.81 17.36
C GLY A 116 0.06 -4.33 17.52
N VAL A 117 -0.68 -3.73 16.59
CA VAL A 117 -1.14 -2.34 16.73
C VAL A 117 -2.13 -2.24 17.91
N PRO A 118 -1.94 -1.32 18.86
CA PRO A 118 -2.86 -1.15 19.98
C PRO A 118 -4.30 -0.90 19.53
N SER A 119 -5.26 -1.57 20.17
CA SER A 119 -6.70 -1.48 19.84
C SER A 119 -7.23 -0.04 19.83
N VAL A 120 -6.71 0.83 20.71
CA VAL A 120 -7.07 2.25 20.74
C VAL A 120 -6.84 2.94 19.38
N TYR A 121 -5.80 2.56 18.63
CA TYR A 121 -5.54 3.12 17.31
C TYR A 121 -6.40 2.47 16.23
N ILE A 122 -6.69 1.17 16.36
CA ILE A 122 -7.58 0.43 15.45
C ILE A 122 -9.00 1.02 15.53
N HIS A 123 -9.52 1.25 16.73
CA HIS A 123 -10.84 1.88 16.94
C HIS A 123 -10.93 3.34 16.47
N LEU A 124 -9.79 4.03 16.31
CA LEU A 124 -9.76 5.37 15.72
C LEU A 124 -9.81 5.34 14.18
N LEU A 125 -9.52 4.19 13.57
CA LEU A 125 -9.55 3.99 12.13
C LEU A 125 -10.90 3.41 11.63
N GLU A 126 -11.76 2.95 12.54
CA GLU A 126 -13.18 2.64 12.30
C GLU A 126 -14.01 3.92 12.09
#